data_AF-A0A8J4QM98-F1
#
_entry.id   AF-A0A8J4QM98-F1
#
_cell.length_a   1.000
_cell.length_b   1.000
_cell.length_c   1.000
_cell.angle_alpha   90.00
_cell.angle_beta   90.00
_cell.angle_gamma   90.00
#
_symmetry.space_group_name_H-M   'P 1'
#
loop_
_entity.id
_entity.type
_entity.pdbx_description
1 polymer ?
#
loop_
_entity_poly.entity_id
_entity_poly.type
_entity_poly.pdbx_seq_one_letter_code
_entity_poly.pdbx_strand_id
1 'polypeptide(L)'
;MIEKLDINGFNTVQFQEWNRSKFIAPYLFCACLKPDDQANGSESSAGTRKDTSVQKEFFLIFFCIPVSPGSSRLIWSFPRNYGRWIYKYVPRWIFDIKQNLIIDSDLYLLHIEEHKIMDVGPANWQKACFVPTKSDALVIGFRKWLNKYAGGQVDWRGKYSGVLPPTPPREQLMDRYWSHVVNCTSCNAAYKGFNVLEVVLRVVSVASIAIAATAKQGAISAAARTTMVLMAVLFYASSRWLASFIYRNFHYHDYDHAFR
;
A
#
# COMPACT_ATOMS: atom_id res chain seq x y z
N MET A 1 16.90 8.57 -18.52
CA MET A 1 17.12 9.91 -19.14
C MET A 1 15.75 10.55 -19.36
N ILE A 2 15.61 11.87 -19.16
CA ILE A 2 14.37 12.59 -19.49
C ILE A 2 14.41 12.92 -20.98
N GLU A 3 13.45 12.41 -21.74
CA GLU A 3 13.45 12.53 -23.21
C GLU A 3 12.71 13.78 -23.69
N LYS A 4 11.62 14.13 -23.02
CA LYS A 4 10.75 15.27 -23.37
C LYS A 4 10.15 15.85 -22.10
N LEU A 5 10.27 17.16 -21.91
CA LEU A 5 9.70 17.91 -20.78
C LEU A 5 8.97 19.14 -21.30
N ASP A 6 7.64 19.17 -21.16
CA ASP A 6 6.75 20.25 -21.57
C ASP A 6 5.68 20.53 -20.50
N ILE A 7 4.80 21.51 -20.75
CA ILE A 7 3.76 21.90 -19.79
C ILE A 7 2.82 20.75 -19.43
N ASN A 8 2.62 19.77 -20.33
CA ASN A 8 1.74 18.63 -20.13
C ASN A 8 2.43 17.47 -19.40
N GLY A 9 3.73 17.56 -19.11
CA GLY A 9 4.47 16.58 -18.33
C GLY A 9 5.80 16.16 -18.96
N PHE A 10 6.24 14.94 -18.67
CA PHE A 10 7.50 14.41 -19.20
C PHE A 10 7.54 12.88 -19.30
N ASN A 11 8.44 12.39 -20.15
CA ASN A 11 8.72 10.95 -20.30
C ASN A 11 10.15 10.64 -19.83
N THR A 12 10.33 9.46 -19.25
CA THR A 12 11.64 8.91 -18.92
C THR A 12 11.75 7.47 -19.35
N VAL A 13 12.92 7.12 -19.88
CA VAL A 13 13.36 5.74 -20.06
C VAL A 13 14.44 5.44 -19.03
N GLN A 14 14.25 4.40 -18.23
CA GLN A 14 15.10 4.05 -17.10
C GLN A 14 15.53 2.58 -17.21
N PHE A 15 16.80 2.35 -17.53
CA PHE A 15 17.36 1.03 -17.89
C PHE A 15 16.72 0.41 -19.15
N GLN A 16 17.53 0.30 -20.21
CA GLN A 16 17.37 -0.62 -21.35
C GLN A 16 15.92 -0.86 -21.83
N GLU A 17 15.26 0.12 -22.46
CA GLU A 17 13.91 0.10 -23.12
C GLU A 17 12.69 -0.53 -22.40
N TRP A 18 12.87 -1.28 -21.31
CA TRP A 18 11.87 -2.14 -20.69
C TRP A 18 11.05 -1.45 -19.61
N ASN A 19 11.54 -0.33 -19.07
CA ASN A 19 10.83 0.53 -18.13
C ASN A 19 10.62 1.92 -18.72
N ARG A 20 9.40 2.13 -19.24
CA ARG A 20 8.94 3.45 -19.68
C ARG A 20 8.06 4.03 -18.59
N SER A 21 8.46 5.20 -18.11
CA SER A 21 7.70 5.96 -17.13
C SER A 21 7.30 7.30 -17.72
N LYS A 22 6.10 7.75 -17.40
CA LYS A 22 5.49 8.95 -17.93
C LYS A 22 4.77 9.68 -16.81
N PHE A 23 5.09 10.96 -16.67
CA PHE A 23 4.32 11.89 -15.88
C PHE A 23 3.44 12.74 -16.80
N ILE A 24 2.16 12.82 -16.48
CA ILE A 24 1.15 13.62 -17.15
C ILE A 24 0.62 14.62 -16.12
N ALA A 25 0.79 15.90 -16.45
CA ALA A 25 0.34 16.99 -15.60
C ALA A 25 -1.19 16.92 -15.36
N PRO A 26 -1.67 17.30 -14.16
CA PRO A 26 -0.87 17.79 -13.03
C PRO A 26 -0.47 16.69 -12.02
N TYR A 27 -1.01 15.48 -12.11
CA TYR A 27 -0.94 14.51 -11.00
C TYR A 27 -0.79 13.03 -11.41
N LEU A 28 -0.76 12.71 -12.70
CA LEU A 28 -0.79 11.33 -13.17
C LEU A 28 0.64 10.83 -13.45
N PHE A 29 1.01 9.75 -12.79
CA PHE A 29 2.23 9.00 -13.07
C PHE A 29 1.88 7.59 -13.57
N CYS A 30 2.53 7.16 -14.64
CA CYS A 30 2.34 5.84 -15.23
C CYS A 30 3.70 5.22 -15.52
N ALA A 31 3.92 4.00 -15.07
CA ALA A 31 5.09 3.19 -15.41
C ALA A 31 4.65 1.87 -16.02
N CYS A 32 5.28 1.45 -17.09
CA CYS A 32 5.11 0.12 -17.68
C CYS A 32 6.39 -0.68 -17.45
N LEU A 33 6.24 -1.86 -16.82
CA LEU A 33 7.30 -2.83 -16.63
C LEU A 33 6.98 -4.08 -17.45
N LYS A 34 8.00 -4.52 -18.18
CA LYS A 34 7.97 -5.75 -18.97
C LYS A 34 8.86 -6.78 -18.25
N PRO A 35 8.30 -7.68 -17.42
CA PRO A 35 9.10 -8.73 -16.79
C PRO A 35 9.75 -9.61 -17.87
N ASP A 36 11.06 -9.79 -17.76
CA ASP A 36 11.83 -10.63 -18.70
C ASP A 36 11.45 -12.12 -18.54
N ASP A 37 11.47 -12.87 -19.64
CA ASP A 37 11.26 -14.32 -19.65
C ASP A 37 12.56 -15.10 -19.35
N GLN A 38 13.68 -14.43 -19.03
CA GLN A 38 14.95 -15.08 -18.70
C GLN A 38 15.05 -15.49 -17.23
N ALA A 39 14.33 -16.56 -16.86
CA ALA A 39 14.72 -17.44 -15.77
C ALA A 39 14.82 -18.86 -16.33
N ASN A 40 15.92 -19.13 -17.04
CA ASN A 40 16.59 -20.43 -17.19
C ASN A 40 17.63 -20.34 -18.32
N GLY A 41 18.86 -19.96 -17.97
CA GLY A 41 20.02 -20.29 -18.77
C GLY A 41 20.32 -21.78 -18.61
N SER A 42 19.80 -22.61 -19.50
CA SER A 42 20.43 -23.87 -19.87
C SER A 42 20.30 -24.01 -21.38
N GLU A 43 21.45 -23.92 -22.06
CA GLU A 43 21.57 -24.20 -23.49
C GLU A 43 21.01 -25.61 -23.78
N SER A 44 20.04 -25.69 -24.68
CA SER A 44 19.83 -26.89 -25.49
C SER A 44 19.16 -26.53 -26.81
N SER A 45 20.00 -26.60 -27.85
CA SER A 45 19.75 -27.07 -29.21
C SER A 45 18.31 -27.25 -29.73
N ALA A 46 18.16 -26.80 -30.97
CA ALA A 46 17.23 -27.26 -32.01
C ALA A 46 15.78 -26.74 -31.96
N GLY A 47 15.57 -25.72 -32.79
CA GLY A 47 14.41 -25.47 -33.65
C GLY A 47 13.08 -26.12 -33.28
N THR A 48 12.17 -25.30 -32.76
CA THR A 48 10.74 -25.33 -33.11
C THR A 48 10.19 -23.92 -32.88
N ARG A 49 9.41 -23.43 -33.85
CA ARG A 49 8.80 -22.10 -33.88
C ARG A 49 8.10 -21.81 -32.55
N LYS A 50 8.57 -20.80 -31.80
CA LYS A 50 7.89 -20.31 -30.61
C LYS A 50 6.75 -19.40 -31.07
N ASP A 51 5.53 -19.84 -30.83
CA ASP A 51 4.33 -19.02 -30.91
C ASP A 51 4.58 -17.63 -30.31
N THR A 52 3.95 -16.63 -30.90
CA THR A 52 3.98 -15.23 -30.50
C THR A 52 3.47 -15.12 -29.05
N SER A 53 4.34 -15.31 -28.06
CA SER A 53 3.95 -15.18 -26.65
C SER A 53 3.55 -13.73 -26.44
N VAL A 54 2.30 -13.51 -26.01
CA VAL A 54 1.84 -12.18 -25.62
C VAL A 54 2.78 -11.69 -24.54
N GLN A 55 3.53 -10.62 -24.82
CA GLN A 55 4.51 -10.07 -23.90
C GLN A 55 3.82 -9.74 -22.57
N LYS A 56 4.35 -10.23 -21.46
CA LYS A 56 3.82 -9.93 -20.13
C LYS A 56 4.06 -8.44 -19.85
N GLU A 57 3.02 -7.76 -19.42
CA GLU A 57 3.06 -6.34 -19.09
C GLU A 57 2.40 -6.10 -17.74
N PHE A 58 3.06 -5.28 -16.94
CA PHE A 58 2.59 -4.78 -15.64
C PHE A 58 2.68 -3.25 -15.66
N PHE A 59 1.59 -2.59 -15.31
CA PHE A 59 1.55 -1.14 -15.21
C PHE A 59 1.41 -0.72 -13.76
N LEU A 60 2.07 0.38 -13.39
CA LEU A 60 1.80 1.13 -12.18
C LEU A 60 1.21 2.47 -12.60
N ILE A 61 0.00 2.74 -12.15
CA ILE A 61 -0.69 4.00 -12.42
C ILE A 61 -0.97 4.65 -11.08
N PHE A 62 -0.53 5.88 -10.89
CA PHE A 62 -0.75 6.67 -9.69
C PHE A 62 -1.33 8.03 -10.05
N PHE A 63 -2.35 8.46 -9.30
CA PHE A 63 -2.84 9.81 -9.26
C PHE A 63 -2.51 10.37 -7.88
N CYS A 64 -1.63 11.37 -7.82
CA CYS A 64 -1.23 12.04 -6.59
C CYS A 64 -1.82 13.45 -6.57
N ILE A 65 -3.00 13.59 -5.97
CA ILE A 65 -3.80 14.82 -6.04
C ILE A 65 -3.66 15.58 -4.72
N PRO A 66 -3.06 16.79 -4.71
CA PRO A 66 -2.99 17.59 -3.48
C PRO A 66 -4.40 18.01 -3.04
N VAL A 67 -4.72 17.84 -1.75
CA VAL A 67 -6.04 18.20 -1.20
C VAL A 67 -5.98 19.35 -0.19
N SER A 68 -4.90 19.40 0.59
CA SER A 68 -4.53 20.47 1.51
C SER A 68 -3.02 20.38 1.80
N PRO A 69 -2.39 21.43 2.37
CA PRO A 69 -1.00 21.33 2.81
C PRO A 69 -0.78 20.11 3.73
N GLY A 70 0.26 19.32 3.47
CA GLY A 70 0.54 18.09 4.24
C GLY A 70 -0.39 16.93 3.94
N SER A 71 -1.23 17.01 2.90
CA SER A 71 -2.16 15.92 2.56
C SER A 71 -2.40 15.81 1.06
N SER A 72 -2.19 14.61 0.56
CA SER A 72 -2.48 14.24 -0.83
C SER A 72 -3.40 13.04 -0.88
N ARG A 73 -4.34 13.04 -1.84
CA ARG A 73 -5.11 11.86 -2.20
C ARG A 73 -4.31 11.04 -3.19
N LEU A 74 -4.03 9.80 -2.82
CA LEU A 74 -3.38 8.82 -3.68
C LEU A 74 -4.43 7.84 -4.23
N ILE A 75 -4.54 7.75 -5.55
CA ILE A 75 -5.36 6.73 -6.23
C ILE A 75 -4.43 5.94 -7.12
N TRP A 76 -4.42 4.62 -7.01
CA TRP A 76 -3.59 3.79 -7.86
C TRP A 76 -4.33 2.66 -8.53
N SER A 77 -3.68 2.10 -9.55
CA SER A 77 -4.05 0.84 -10.15
C SER A 77 -2.79 0.12 -10.63
N PHE A 78 -2.79 -1.20 -10.50
CA PHE A 78 -1.69 -2.06 -10.91
C PHE A 78 -2.14 -3.07 -11.97
N PRO A 79 -2.61 -2.63 -13.15
CA PRO A 79 -3.16 -3.55 -14.13
C PRO A 79 -2.06 -4.39 -14.75
N ARG A 80 -2.38 -5.65 -15.01
CA ARG A 80 -1.49 -6.62 -15.65
C ARG A 80 -2.23 -7.49 -16.64
N ASN A 81 -1.56 -7.85 -17.72
CA ASN A 81 -2.15 -8.70 -18.76
C ASN A 81 -2.00 -10.21 -18.46
N TYR A 82 -1.19 -10.58 -17.47
CA TYR A 82 -0.90 -11.96 -17.06
C TYR A 82 -1.43 -12.29 -15.66
N GLY A 83 -1.51 -13.58 -15.32
CA GLY A 83 -1.85 -14.02 -13.95
C GLY A 83 -3.25 -13.61 -13.46
N ARG A 84 -4.18 -13.29 -14.36
CA ARG A 84 -5.54 -12.81 -14.02
C ARG A 84 -6.37 -13.84 -13.26
N TRP A 85 -6.06 -15.13 -13.42
CA TRP A 85 -6.73 -16.23 -12.72
C TRP A 85 -6.67 -16.09 -11.20
N ILE A 86 -5.63 -15.45 -10.65
CA ILE A 86 -5.49 -15.31 -9.20
C ILE A 86 -6.63 -14.49 -8.58
N TYR A 87 -7.21 -13.54 -9.34
CA TYR A 87 -8.31 -12.68 -8.86
C TYR A 87 -9.61 -13.48 -8.68
N LYS A 88 -9.69 -14.71 -9.19
CA LYS A 88 -10.81 -15.62 -8.96
C LYS A 88 -10.75 -16.30 -7.59
N TYR A 89 -9.54 -16.54 -7.07
CA TYR A 89 -9.33 -17.32 -5.85
C TYR A 89 -8.93 -16.49 -4.65
N VAL A 90 -8.23 -15.38 -4.88
CA VAL A 90 -7.73 -14.52 -3.81
C VAL A 90 -8.66 -13.31 -3.69
N PRO A 91 -9.29 -13.10 -2.51
CA PRO A 91 -10.11 -11.93 -2.26
C PRO A 91 -9.36 -10.63 -2.53
N ARG A 92 -10.04 -9.64 -3.12
CA ARG A 92 -9.46 -8.34 -3.48
C ARG A 92 -8.73 -7.65 -2.33
N TRP A 93 -9.32 -7.68 -1.13
CA TRP A 93 -8.73 -7.03 0.05
C TRP A 93 -7.30 -7.51 0.33
N ILE A 94 -6.97 -8.78 0.06
CA ILE A 94 -5.62 -9.33 0.26
C ILE A 94 -4.59 -8.66 -0.67
N PHE A 95 -4.97 -8.36 -1.91
CA PHE A 95 -4.10 -7.60 -2.81
C PHE A 95 -3.94 -6.17 -2.32
N ASP A 96 -5.06 -5.55 -1.90
CA ASP A 96 -5.09 -4.17 -1.45
C ASP A 96 -4.19 -3.98 -0.21
N ILE A 97 -4.30 -4.80 0.84
CA ILE A 97 -3.41 -4.69 2.02
C ILE A 97 -1.94 -4.95 1.68
N LYS A 98 -1.63 -5.90 0.78
CA LYS A 98 -0.24 -6.14 0.35
C LYS A 98 0.35 -4.94 -0.40
N GLN A 99 -0.46 -4.26 -1.21
CA GLN A 99 -0.03 -3.07 -1.93
C GLN A 99 0.14 -1.88 -0.98
N ASN A 100 -0.73 -1.72 0.02
CA ASN A 100 -0.59 -0.66 1.03
C ASN A 100 0.74 -0.72 1.78
N LEU A 101 1.30 -1.93 2.04
CA LEU A 101 2.60 -2.08 2.69
C LEU A 101 3.74 -1.30 2.00
N ILE A 102 3.64 -1.06 0.68
CA ILE A 102 4.64 -0.27 -0.06
C ILE A 102 4.54 1.21 0.29
N ILE A 103 3.33 1.74 0.51
CA ILE A 103 3.19 3.12 0.98
C ILE A 103 3.49 3.24 2.44
N ASP A 104 3.04 2.28 3.24
CA ASP A 104 3.23 2.34 4.68
C ASP A 104 4.72 2.37 5.03
N SER A 105 5.61 1.77 4.22
CA SER A 105 7.06 1.87 4.41
C SER A 105 7.62 3.28 4.14
N ASP A 106 7.02 4.01 3.22
CA ASP A 106 7.59 5.26 2.70
C ASP A 106 6.86 6.51 3.26
N LEU A 107 5.63 6.36 3.75
CA LEU A 107 4.74 7.46 4.14
C LEU A 107 5.37 8.40 5.18
N TYR A 108 6.01 7.83 6.21
CA TYR A 108 6.67 8.63 7.24
C TYR A 108 7.85 9.43 6.67
N LEU A 109 8.64 8.82 5.78
CA LEU A 109 9.76 9.48 5.13
C LEU A 109 9.29 10.62 4.23
N LEU A 110 8.25 10.39 3.43
CA LEU A 110 7.64 11.41 2.56
C LEU A 110 7.08 12.59 3.37
N HIS A 111 6.43 12.32 4.51
CA HIS A 111 5.94 13.37 5.41
C HIS A 111 7.08 14.24 5.93
N ILE A 112 8.14 13.64 6.44
CA ILE A 112 9.30 14.39 6.97
C ILE A 112 10.05 15.11 5.86
N GLU A 113 10.15 14.52 4.67
CA GLU A 113 10.76 15.14 3.49
C GLU A 113 10.02 16.43 3.11
N GLU A 114 8.68 16.42 3.11
CA GLU A 114 7.88 17.61 2.80
C GLU A 114 8.18 18.77 3.77
N HIS A 115 8.26 18.48 5.08
CA HIS A 115 8.64 19.45 6.09
C HIS A 115 10.05 20.01 5.86
N LYS A 116 11.05 19.15 5.61
CA LYS A 116 12.43 19.59 5.34
C LYS A 116 12.52 20.46 4.09
N ILE A 117 11.74 20.14 3.05
CA ILE A 117 11.68 20.94 1.82
C ILE A 117 11.05 22.30 2.08
N MET A 118 10.02 22.37 2.92
CA MET A 118 9.41 23.63 3.33
C MET A 118 10.42 24.52 4.08
N ASP A 119 11.24 23.94 4.95
CA ASP A 119 12.25 24.67 5.73
C ASP A 119 13.37 25.25 4.86
N VAL A 120 13.89 24.49 3.88
CA VAL A 120 14.95 24.99 2.97
C VAL A 120 14.41 25.84 1.82
N GLY A 121 13.09 25.76 1.58
CA GLY A 121 12.37 26.40 0.49
C GLY A 121 12.38 25.58 -0.81
N PRO A 122 11.31 25.66 -1.63
CA PRO A 122 11.10 24.81 -2.81
C PRO A 122 12.20 24.96 -3.87
N ALA A 123 12.81 26.15 -3.98
CA ALA A 123 13.94 26.39 -4.89
C ALA A 123 15.23 25.66 -4.49
N ASN A 124 15.38 25.30 -3.20
CA ASN A 124 16.56 24.66 -2.64
C ASN A 124 16.30 23.21 -2.23
N TRP A 125 15.29 22.55 -2.81
CA TRP A 125 14.87 21.20 -2.42
C TRP A 125 16.02 20.16 -2.42
N GLN A 126 17.07 20.34 -3.23
CA GLN A 126 18.24 19.46 -3.25
C GLN A 126 19.06 19.49 -1.94
N LYS A 127 18.89 20.53 -1.11
CA LYS A 127 19.49 20.57 0.24
C LYS A 127 18.76 19.66 1.22
N ALA A 128 17.48 19.37 0.97
CA ALA A 128 16.68 18.44 1.76
C ALA A 128 16.78 17.00 1.21
N CYS A 129 16.92 16.83 -0.11
CA CYS A 129 16.90 15.53 -0.77
C CYS A 129 18.13 15.32 -1.66
N PHE A 130 18.99 14.38 -1.28
CA PHE A 130 20.18 14.04 -2.06
C PHE A 130 19.84 12.96 -3.10
N VAL A 131 19.88 13.34 -4.38
CA VAL A 131 19.47 12.50 -5.53
C VAL A 131 20.58 12.39 -6.60
N PRO A 132 21.70 11.70 -6.29
CA PRO A 132 22.90 11.76 -7.12
C PRO A 132 22.90 10.81 -8.32
N THR A 133 21.95 9.86 -8.40
CA THR A 133 22.04 8.72 -9.31
C THR A 133 21.15 8.86 -10.55
N LYS A 134 21.42 8.04 -11.57
CA LYS A 134 20.53 7.93 -12.74
C LYS A 134 19.13 7.42 -12.37
N SER A 135 19.00 6.70 -11.25
CA SER A 135 17.72 6.19 -10.80
C SER A 135 16.78 7.30 -10.31
N ASP A 136 17.33 8.45 -9.95
CA ASP A 136 16.58 9.61 -9.45
C ASP A 136 16.03 10.51 -10.56
N ALA A 137 16.20 10.11 -11.83
CA ALA A 137 15.80 10.90 -12.99
C ALA A 137 14.32 11.31 -12.97
N LEU A 138 13.44 10.47 -12.40
CA LEU A 138 12.02 10.75 -12.22
C LEU A 138 11.76 11.90 -11.23
N VAL A 139 12.40 11.86 -10.06
CA VAL A 139 12.29 12.90 -9.03
C VAL A 139 12.82 14.22 -9.56
N ILE A 140 13.99 14.19 -10.20
CA ILE A 140 14.61 15.37 -10.83
C ILE A 140 13.70 15.93 -11.93
N GLY A 141 13.13 15.07 -12.77
CA GLY A 141 12.23 15.47 -13.85
C GLY A 141 10.97 16.16 -13.33
N PHE A 142 10.35 15.58 -12.31
CA PHE A 142 9.19 16.15 -11.65
C PHE A 142 9.49 17.50 -11.01
N ARG A 143 10.58 17.63 -10.24
CA ARG A 143 10.97 18.91 -9.62
C ARG A 143 11.28 19.99 -10.66
N LYS A 144 11.94 19.64 -11.77
CA LYS A 144 12.17 20.57 -12.90
C LYS A 144 10.86 21.02 -13.53
N TRP A 145 9.94 20.09 -13.77
CA TRP A 145 8.62 20.41 -14.33
C TRP A 145 7.84 21.32 -13.38
N LEU A 146 7.78 20.98 -12.08
CA LEU A 146 7.08 21.74 -11.04
C LEU A 146 7.61 23.18 -10.96
N ASN A 147 8.94 23.36 -10.92
CA ASN A 147 9.56 24.69 -10.88
C ASN A 147 9.29 25.50 -12.16
N LYS A 148 9.38 24.87 -13.33
CA LYS A 148 9.28 25.57 -14.61
C LYS A 148 7.84 25.93 -14.99
N TYR A 149 6.87 25.05 -14.73
CA TYR A 149 5.51 25.19 -15.25
C TYR A 149 4.44 25.38 -14.18
N ALA A 150 4.74 25.11 -12.90
CA ALA A 150 3.76 25.21 -11.81
C ALA A 150 4.20 26.16 -10.69
N GLY A 151 5.26 26.96 -10.89
CA GLY A 151 5.73 27.94 -9.88
C GLY A 151 6.44 27.31 -8.67
N GLY A 152 6.85 26.05 -8.75
CA GLY A 152 7.65 25.35 -7.74
C GLY A 152 6.88 24.80 -6.53
N GLN A 153 5.58 25.07 -6.45
CA GLN A 153 4.70 24.62 -5.37
C GLN A 153 3.27 24.44 -5.86
N VAL A 154 2.41 23.84 -5.05
CA VAL A 154 0.99 23.73 -5.37
C VAL A 154 0.34 25.13 -5.30
N ASP A 155 -0.34 25.52 -6.37
CA ASP A 155 -1.21 26.70 -6.36
C ASP A 155 -2.53 26.36 -5.64
N TRP A 156 -2.63 26.80 -4.38
CA TRP A 156 -3.82 26.61 -3.56
C TRP A 156 -4.96 27.57 -3.88
N ARG A 157 -4.78 28.50 -4.84
CA ARG A 157 -5.80 29.47 -5.29
C ARG A 157 -6.47 30.22 -4.14
N GLY A 158 -5.68 30.60 -3.13
CA GLY A 158 -6.15 31.31 -1.93
C GLY A 158 -6.92 30.46 -0.91
N LYS A 159 -7.16 29.16 -1.16
CA LYS A 159 -7.86 28.27 -0.22
C LYS A 159 -7.01 27.92 1.00
N TYR A 160 -5.70 27.83 0.82
CA TYR A 160 -4.73 27.51 1.87
C TYR A 160 -3.51 28.42 1.78
N SER A 161 -2.87 28.69 2.92
CA SER A 161 -1.61 29.46 2.99
C SER A 161 -0.39 28.68 2.49
N GLY A 162 -0.52 27.34 2.34
CA GLY A 162 0.60 26.46 2.00
C GLY A 162 1.43 25.99 3.19
N VAL A 163 1.16 26.51 4.40
CA VAL A 163 1.86 26.11 5.64
C VAL A 163 1.45 24.68 6.02
N LEU A 164 2.43 23.84 6.32
CA LEU A 164 2.19 22.48 6.77
C LEU A 164 1.71 22.43 8.23
N PRO A 165 0.76 21.56 8.57
CA PRO A 165 0.40 21.29 9.96
C PRO A 165 1.57 20.65 10.73
N PRO A 166 1.57 20.69 12.07
CA PRO A 166 2.58 19.97 12.85
C PRO A 166 2.49 18.46 12.61
N THR A 167 3.64 17.78 12.65
CA THR A 167 3.70 16.32 12.51
C THR A 167 2.89 15.64 13.61
N PRO A 168 1.85 14.86 13.26
CA PRO A 168 1.06 14.14 14.25
C PRO A 168 1.84 12.92 14.80
N PRO A 169 1.35 12.27 15.87
CA PRO A 169 1.88 10.98 16.30
C PRO A 169 1.92 9.98 15.15
N ARG A 170 2.96 9.14 15.10
CA ARG A 170 3.19 8.22 13.99
C ARG A 170 2.04 7.24 13.75
N GLU A 171 1.45 6.72 14.82
CA GLU A 171 0.27 5.84 14.73
C GLU A 171 -0.90 6.53 14.02
N GLN A 172 -1.09 7.83 14.23
CA GLN A 172 -2.13 8.62 13.56
C GLN A 172 -1.76 8.92 12.10
N LEU A 173 -0.50 9.26 11.83
CA LEU A 173 -0.01 9.52 10.47
C LEU A 173 -0.16 8.29 9.57
N MET A 174 0.15 7.12 10.12
CA MET A 174 0.18 5.85 9.40
C MET A 174 -1.10 5.03 9.60
N ASP A 175 -2.21 5.66 10.02
CA ASP A 175 -3.46 4.96 10.24
C ASP A 175 -4.10 4.56 8.90
N ARG A 176 -3.96 3.27 8.56
CA ARG A 176 -4.51 2.64 7.36
C ARG A 176 -6.03 2.62 7.37
N TYR A 177 -6.67 2.62 8.53
CA TYR A 177 -8.12 2.54 8.61
C TYR A 177 -8.75 3.75 7.93
N TRP A 178 -8.26 4.94 8.27
CA TRP A 178 -8.74 6.20 7.73
C TRP A 178 -8.21 6.49 6.32
N SER A 179 -6.94 6.18 6.06
CA SER A 179 -6.34 6.47 4.75
C SER A 179 -6.87 5.54 3.64
N HIS A 180 -7.23 4.29 3.97
CA HIS A 180 -7.62 3.29 2.99
C HIS A 180 -8.90 2.52 3.33
N VAL A 181 -8.97 1.86 4.50
CA VAL A 181 -9.97 0.82 4.78
C VAL A 181 -11.39 1.36 4.69
N VAL A 182 -11.66 2.53 5.27
CA VAL A 182 -13.01 3.14 5.29
C VAL A 182 -13.52 3.45 3.87
N ASN A 183 -12.62 3.80 2.95
CA ASN A 183 -12.92 4.20 1.58
C ASN A 183 -12.91 3.02 0.59
N CYS A 184 -12.33 1.89 0.98
CA CYS A 184 -12.18 0.71 0.13
C CYS A 184 -13.27 -0.32 0.43
N THR A 185 -14.14 -0.60 -0.55
CA THR A 185 -15.30 -1.50 -0.34
C THR A 185 -14.89 -2.93 0.03
N SER A 186 -13.84 -3.48 -0.59
CA SER A 186 -13.29 -4.82 -0.28
C SER A 186 -12.70 -4.87 1.13
N CYS A 187 -11.83 -3.92 1.47
CA CYS A 187 -11.17 -3.89 2.77
C CYS A 187 -12.13 -3.57 3.91
N ASN A 188 -13.09 -2.66 3.71
CA ASN A 188 -14.12 -2.33 4.70
C ASN A 188 -15.00 -3.55 5.00
N ALA A 189 -15.42 -4.28 3.96
CA ALA A 189 -16.20 -5.50 4.14
C ALA A 189 -15.42 -6.57 4.91
N ALA A 190 -14.16 -6.80 4.55
CA ALA A 190 -13.27 -7.73 5.26
C ALA A 190 -13.06 -7.32 6.72
N TYR A 191 -12.78 -6.03 6.97
CA TYR A 191 -12.63 -5.47 8.31
C TYR A 191 -13.88 -5.71 9.16
N LYS A 192 -15.07 -5.35 8.66
CA LYS A 192 -16.34 -5.59 9.37
C LYS A 192 -16.56 -7.08 9.65
N GLY A 193 -16.35 -7.93 8.65
CA GLY A 193 -16.49 -9.38 8.80
C GLY A 193 -15.57 -9.97 9.87
N PHE A 194 -14.29 -9.55 9.88
CA PHE A 194 -13.33 -10.00 10.89
C PHE A 194 -13.68 -9.48 12.29
N ASN A 195 -14.15 -8.24 12.44
CA ASN A 195 -14.57 -7.73 13.75
C ASN A 195 -15.80 -8.50 14.29
N VAL A 196 -16.77 -8.82 13.44
CA VAL A 196 -17.90 -9.67 13.84
C VAL A 196 -17.42 -11.07 14.25
N LEU A 197 -16.55 -11.69 13.46
CA LEU A 197 -15.99 -13.01 13.77
C LEU A 197 -15.20 -13.00 15.09
N GLU A 198 -14.42 -11.96 15.33
CA GLU A 198 -13.64 -11.77 16.56
C GLU A 198 -14.56 -11.75 17.79
N VAL A 199 -15.65 -10.98 17.74
CA VAL A 199 -16.65 -10.90 18.82
C VAL A 199 -17.39 -12.23 18.98
N VAL A 200 -17.81 -12.87 17.89
CA VAL A 200 -18.53 -14.16 17.93
C VAL A 200 -17.66 -15.24 18.58
N LEU A 201 -16.40 -15.37 18.18
CA LEU A 201 -15.45 -16.33 18.77
C LEU A 201 -15.31 -16.11 20.29
N ARG A 202 -15.22 -14.84 20.71
CA ARG A 202 -15.12 -14.47 22.13
C ARG A 202 -16.40 -14.83 22.90
N VAL A 203 -17.57 -14.51 22.36
CA VAL A 203 -18.87 -14.80 22.99
C VAL A 203 -19.10 -16.31 23.09
N VAL A 204 -18.85 -17.06 22.01
CA VAL A 204 -18.99 -18.53 22.00
C VAL A 204 -18.05 -19.16 23.02
N SER A 205 -16.80 -18.68 23.12
CA SER A 205 -15.86 -19.14 24.14
C SER A 205 -16.40 -18.98 25.57
N VAL A 206 -16.84 -17.77 25.93
CA VAL A 206 -17.38 -17.49 27.27
C VAL A 206 -18.65 -18.31 27.55
N ALA A 207 -19.55 -18.41 26.56
CA ALA A 207 -20.76 -19.21 26.67
C ALA A 207 -20.45 -20.70 26.87
N SER A 208 -19.48 -21.25 26.13
CA SER A 208 -19.04 -22.64 26.28
C SER A 208 -18.47 -22.92 27.67
N ILE A 209 -17.68 -22.00 28.24
CA ILE A 209 -17.17 -22.13 29.61
C ILE A 209 -18.32 -22.09 30.62
N ALA A 210 -19.26 -21.15 30.46
CA ALA A 210 -20.42 -21.03 31.34
C ALA A 210 -21.26 -22.31 31.34
N ILE A 211 -21.58 -22.85 30.15
CA ILE A 211 -22.33 -24.09 30.01
C ILE A 211 -21.57 -25.26 30.66
N ALA A 212 -20.25 -25.35 30.48
CA ALA A 212 -19.42 -26.41 31.06
C ALA A 212 -19.48 -26.39 32.59
N ALA A 213 -19.46 -25.19 33.17
CA ALA A 213 -19.46 -24.96 34.60
C ALA A 213 -20.84 -25.17 35.25
N THR A 214 -21.94 -24.78 34.59
CA THR A 214 -23.29 -24.87 35.15
C THR A 214 -24.01 -26.18 34.86
N ALA A 215 -23.48 -27.02 33.95
CA ALA A 215 -24.11 -28.28 33.60
C ALA A 215 -24.17 -29.24 34.80
N LYS A 216 -25.37 -29.79 35.06
CA LYS A 216 -25.61 -30.76 36.13
C LYS A 216 -24.72 -32.00 35.97
N GLN A 217 -24.38 -32.62 37.10
CA GLN A 217 -23.64 -33.88 37.15
C GLN A 217 -24.36 -34.94 36.29
N GLY A 218 -23.65 -35.57 35.36
CA GLY A 218 -24.20 -36.60 34.46
C GLY A 218 -24.97 -36.07 33.24
N ALA A 219 -25.27 -34.77 33.14
CA ALA A 219 -25.93 -34.19 31.97
C ALA A 219 -25.02 -34.13 30.74
N ILE A 220 -23.70 -34.10 30.95
CA ILE A 220 -22.68 -34.15 29.90
C ILE A 220 -21.58 -35.11 30.36
N SER A 221 -21.04 -35.92 29.45
CA SER A 221 -19.93 -36.80 29.77
C SER A 221 -18.67 -35.99 30.13
N ALA A 222 -17.80 -36.56 30.96
CA ALA A 222 -16.53 -35.92 31.32
C ALA A 222 -15.70 -35.57 30.07
N ALA A 223 -15.65 -36.48 29.09
CA ALA A 223 -14.98 -36.25 27.82
C ALA A 223 -15.56 -35.05 27.07
N ALA A 224 -16.89 -34.95 26.93
CA ALA A 224 -17.53 -33.83 26.24
C ALA A 224 -17.32 -32.50 26.99
N ARG A 225 -17.35 -32.50 28.33
CA ARG A 225 -17.04 -31.32 29.14
C ARG A 225 -15.59 -30.84 28.90
N THR A 226 -14.63 -31.75 28.92
CA THR A 226 -13.22 -31.43 28.64
C THR A 226 -13.03 -30.89 27.22
N THR A 227 -13.63 -31.54 26.21
CA THR A 227 -13.58 -31.05 24.82
C THR A 227 -14.17 -29.66 24.67
N MET A 228 -15.30 -29.38 25.32
CA MET A 228 -15.94 -28.06 25.26
C MET A 228 -15.06 -26.97 25.88
N VAL A 229 -14.39 -27.25 27.00
CA VAL A 229 -13.44 -26.31 27.62
C VAL A 229 -12.24 -26.07 26.72
N LEU A 230 -11.67 -27.11 26.11
CA LEU A 230 -10.55 -26.97 25.17
C LEU A 230 -10.93 -26.13 23.95
N MET A 231 -12.10 -26.38 23.36
CA MET A 231 -12.62 -25.59 22.23
C MET A 231 -12.86 -24.13 22.62
N ALA A 232 -13.37 -23.88 23.84
CA ALA A 232 -13.55 -22.53 24.33
C ALA A 232 -12.22 -21.77 24.46
N VAL A 233 -11.17 -22.42 24.99
CA VAL A 233 -9.82 -21.85 25.07
C VAL A 233 -9.28 -21.54 23.67
N LEU A 234 -9.45 -22.47 22.72
CA LEU A 234 -9.04 -22.26 21.33
C LEU A 234 -9.77 -21.07 20.69
N PHE A 235 -11.09 -20.95 20.84
CA PHE A 235 -11.84 -19.81 20.31
C PHE A 235 -11.41 -18.48 20.93
N TYR A 236 -11.13 -18.45 22.23
CA TYR A 236 -10.59 -17.24 22.86
C TYR A 236 -9.22 -16.87 22.30
N ALA A 237 -8.30 -17.84 22.20
CA ALA A 237 -6.99 -17.63 21.61
C ALA A 237 -7.08 -17.15 20.16
N SER A 238 -7.98 -17.73 19.35
CA SER A 238 -8.25 -17.31 17.98
C SER A 238 -8.84 -15.89 17.90
N SER A 239 -9.74 -15.50 18.80
CA SER A 239 -10.26 -14.12 18.90
C SER A 239 -9.12 -13.13 19.20
N ARG A 240 -8.24 -13.44 20.15
CA ARG A 240 -7.08 -12.58 20.48
C ARG A 240 -6.10 -12.47 19.31
N TRP A 241 -5.80 -13.57 18.64
CA TRP A 241 -4.98 -13.56 17.44
C TRP A 241 -5.63 -12.74 16.32
N LEU A 242 -6.95 -12.91 16.11
CA LEU A 242 -7.70 -12.18 15.09
C LEU A 242 -7.75 -10.68 15.39
N ALA A 243 -7.88 -10.27 16.65
CA ALA A 243 -7.80 -8.86 17.04
C ALA A 243 -6.43 -8.26 16.69
N SER A 244 -5.33 -8.96 16.99
CA SER A 244 -3.97 -8.53 16.59
C SER A 244 -3.79 -8.51 15.07
N PHE A 245 -4.36 -9.49 14.36
CA PHE A 245 -4.36 -9.53 12.90
C PHE A 245 -5.11 -8.32 12.32
N ILE A 246 -6.30 -8.00 12.86
CA ILE A 246 -7.09 -6.84 12.45
C ILE A 246 -6.27 -5.56 12.65
N TYR A 247 -5.69 -5.38 13.83
CA TYR A 247 -4.90 -4.18 14.13
C TYR A 247 -3.72 -4.02 13.16
N ARG A 248 -2.90 -5.07 12.99
CA ARG A 248 -1.71 -5.02 12.13
C ARG A 248 -2.02 -4.79 10.64
N ASN A 249 -3.12 -5.37 10.15
CA ASN A 249 -3.46 -5.32 8.72
C ASN A 249 -4.41 -4.18 8.34
N PHE A 250 -5.22 -3.67 9.26
CA PHE A 250 -6.23 -2.65 8.95
C PHE A 250 -6.02 -1.31 9.67
N HIS A 251 -5.17 -1.22 10.70
CA HIS A 251 -4.88 0.02 11.43
C HIS A 251 -3.44 0.47 11.23
N TYR A 252 -2.47 -0.26 11.79
CA TYR A 252 -1.09 0.23 11.86
C TYR A 252 -0.08 -0.88 11.56
N HIS A 253 0.93 -0.56 10.76
CA HIS A 253 2.09 -1.42 10.53
C HIS A 253 3.35 -0.56 10.56
N ASP A 254 4.22 -0.81 11.52
CA ASP A 254 5.45 -0.03 11.68
C ASP A 254 6.60 -0.59 10.85
N TYR A 255 7.56 0.27 10.54
CA TYR A 255 8.79 -0.04 9.81
C TYR A 255 10.00 0.58 10.50
N ASP A 256 10.96 -0.27 10.88
CA ASP A 256 12.16 0.14 11.61
C ASP A 256 13.15 0.96 10.76
N HIS A 257 13.12 0.83 9.44
CA HIS A 257 14.05 1.57 8.57
C HIS A 257 13.68 3.04 8.38
N ALA A 258 12.48 3.45 8.80
CA ALA A 258 12.12 4.87 8.86
C ALA A 258 12.76 5.62 10.05
N PHE A 259 13.61 4.97 10.85
CA PHE A 259 14.32 5.57 12.00
C PHE A 259 15.79 5.95 11.73
N ARG A 260 16.33 5.68 10.53
CA ARG A 260 17.71 6.00 10.16
C ARG A 260 17.75 7.06 9.08
#